data_AF-A0A7S4HWA1-F1
#
_entry.id   AF-A0A7S4HWA1-F1
#
_cell.length_a   1.000
_cell.length_b   1.000
_cell.length_c   1.000
_cell.angle_alpha   90.00
_cell.angle_beta   90.00
_cell.angle_gamma   90.00
#
_symmetry.space_group_name_H-M   'P 1'
#
loop_
_entity.id
_entity.type
_entity.pdbx_description
1 polymer ?
#
loop_
_entity_poly.entity_id
_entity_poly.type
_entity_poly.pdbx_seq_one_letter_code
_entity_poly.pdbx_strand_id
1 'polypeptide(L)'
;RRRARDWDRGGGSNGGRTEDRSSSSSTAPRSCCFVGREGGATACVGPADWLRTHVAGGGGGGGRTDAHALTCESIQSDAAGAILAWLRSRDRRATLLWANLSIRIDGNDGLSRDVCERKVESAVSELIDNIPNNVVLLLVFQRDFKRASALFEERKVGMNPRCTLPWTDAKEDEFAEARENCRWCDALWVGSC
;
A
#
# COMPACT_ATOMS: atom_id res chain seq x y z
N ARG A 1 46.71 -37.39 10.17
CA ARG A 1 47.61 -37.73 11.31
C ARG A 1 48.45 -36.49 11.64
N ARG A 2 48.48 -36.06 12.93
CA ARG A 2 49.29 -34.96 13.52
C ARG A 2 48.78 -33.55 13.16
N ARG A 3 48.53 -32.58 14.05
CA ARG A 3 48.92 -32.35 15.47
C ARG A 3 47.85 -31.48 16.16
N ALA A 4 47.67 -31.76 17.44
CA ALA A 4 47.02 -30.89 18.43
C ALA A 4 47.86 -29.64 18.72
N ARG A 5 47.19 -28.55 19.15
CA ARG A 5 47.73 -27.55 20.06
C ARG A 5 46.62 -27.13 21.02
N ASP A 6 46.72 -27.64 22.25
CA ASP A 6 46.23 -26.96 23.44
C ASP A 6 47.00 -25.64 23.60
N TRP A 7 46.30 -24.58 23.99
CA TRP A 7 46.84 -23.56 24.91
C TRP A 7 45.71 -23.08 25.82
N ASP A 8 46.08 -23.05 27.09
CA ASP A 8 45.26 -22.91 28.28
C ASP A 8 45.01 -21.44 28.65
N ARG A 9 44.17 -21.29 29.67
CA ARG A 9 43.53 -20.12 30.29
C ARG A 9 44.40 -18.90 30.69
N GLY A 10 43.69 -17.79 30.84
CA GLY A 10 44.01 -16.65 31.73
C GLY A 10 43.58 -15.33 31.06
N GLY A 11 42.52 -14.63 31.45
CA GLY A 11 42.28 -14.10 32.79
C GLY A 11 42.58 -12.59 32.77
N GLY A 12 41.56 -11.74 32.62
CA GLY A 12 41.74 -10.29 32.56
C GLY A 12 40.43 -9.52 32.55
N SER A 13 40.04 -9.04 33.72
CA SER A 13 38.93 -8.12 33.96
C SER A 13 39.08 -6.80 33.19
N ASN A 14 38.01 -6.42 32.47
CA ASN A 14 37.62 -5.04 32.18
C ASN A 14 36.08 -5.05 32.29
N GLY A 15 35.42 -4.26 33.13
CA GLY A 15 35.67 -2.85 33.39
C GLY A 15 34.79 -2.01 32.45
N GLY A 16 33.51 -1.88 32.80
CA GLY A 16 32.65 -0.77 32.38
C GLY A 16 32.02 -0.82 30.99
N ARG A 17 30.71 -1.09 30.95
CA ARG A 17 29.70 -0.21 30.32
C ARG A 17 28.31 -0.79 30.53
N THR A 18 27.53 -0.14 31.38
CA THR A 18 26.08 -0.16 31.39
C THR A 18 25.61 0.46 30.08
N GLU A 19 25.22 -0.37 29.11
CA GLU A 19 24.40 0.07 27.98
C GLU A 19 22.94 -0.29 28.29
N ASP A 20 22.25 0.68 28.88
CA ASP A 20 20.80 0.78 28.81
C ASP A 20 20.40 0.91 27.33
N ARG A 21 20.02 -0.22 26.72
CA ARG A 21 19.32 -0.24 25.43
C ARG A 21 18.08 -1.10 25.53
N SER A 22 17.08 -0.54 26.19
CA SER A 22 15.67 -0.94 26.02
C SER A 22 14.86 0.28 25.57
N SER A 23 15.29 0.92 24.49
CA SER A 23 14.46 1.81 23.70
C SER A 23 13.70 0.96 22.70
N SER A 24 12.63 0.30 23.14
CA SER A 24 11.62 -0.23 22.23
C SER A 24 10.92 0.96 21.58
N SER A 25 11.51 1.51 20.52
CA SER A 25 10.81 2.44 19.65
C SER A 25 9.73 1.64 18.93
N SER A 26 8.54 1.58 19.52
CA SER A 26 7.33 1.27 18.77
C SER A 26 7.15 2.44 17.81
N THR A 27 7.79 2.36 16.64
CA THR A 27 7.49 3.22 15.52
C THR A 27 6.11 2.80 15.06
N ALA A 28 5.07 3.31 15.74
CA ALA A 28 3.73 3.29 15.20
C ALA A 28 3.85 3.82 13.76
N PRO A 29 3.23 3.15 12.76
CA PRO A 29 3.34 3.60 11.39
C PRO A 29 2.95 5.08 11.37
N ARG A 30 3.87 5.94 10.91
CA ARG A 30 3.60 7.35 10.74
C ARG A 30 2.38 7.44 9.85
N SER A 31 1.23 7.76 10.46
CA SER A 31 -0.01 8.01 9.75
C SER A 31 0.31 9.02 8.66
N CYS A 32 0.03 8.68 7.41
CA CYS A 32 0.18 9.58 6.28
C CYS A 32 -0.88 10.68 6.44
N CYS A 33 -0.63 11.65 7.31
CA CYS A 33 -1.56 12.74 7.55
C CYS A 33 -1.58 13.67 6.33
N PHE A 34 -2.79 14.00 5.90
CA PHE A 34 -3.05 14.93 4.81
C PHE A 34 -2.46 16.31 5.13
N VAL A 35 -1.62 16.84 4.24
CA VAL A 35 -1.37 18.28 4.20
C VAL A 35 -2.42 18.86 3.25
N GLY A 36 -3.57 19.22 3.80
CA GLY A 36 -4.57 19.96 3.05
C GLY A 36 -3.95 21.26 2.54
N ARG A 37 -4.08 21.54 1.25
CA ARG A 37 -3.74 22.84 0.67
C ARG A 37 -4.61 23.89 1.36
N GLU A 38 -4.02 25.00 1.82
CA GLU A 38 -4.79 26.11 2.40
C GLU A 38 -5.86 26.58 1.39
N GLY A 39 -7.14 26.34 1.72
CA GLY A 39 -8.28 26.96 1.04
C GLY A 39 -9.11 26.11 0.06
N GLY A 40 -8.93 24.79 -0.04
CA GLY A 40 -9.75 23.95 -0.94
C GLY A 40 -10.24 22.64 -0.32
N ALA A 41 -11.49 22.24 -0.63
CA ALA A 41 -12.00 20.94 -0.21
C ALA A 41 -11.18 19.80 -0.85
N THR A 42 -11.08 18.67 -0.14
CA THR A 42 -10.42 17.46 -0.64
C THR A 42 -11.47 16.38 -0.87
N ALA A 43 -11.41 15.68 -2.00
CA ALA A 43 -12.24 14.52 -2.25
C ALA A 43 -11.38 13.25 -2.10
N CYS A 44 -11.90 12.26 -1.38
CA CYS A 44 -11.24 10.99 -1.12
C CYS A 44 -12.11 9.86 -1.65
N VAL A 45 -11.56 8.98 -2.49
CA VAL A 45 -12.29 7.87 -3.10
C VAL A 45 -11.56 6.57 -2.80
N GLY A 46 -12.21 5.57 -2.21
CA GLY A 46 -11.55 4.27 -2.00
C GLY A 46 -12.28 3.35 -1.03
N PRO A 47 -11.68 2.19 -0.67
CA PRO A 47 -12.30 1.22 0.21
C PRO A 47 -12.67 1.81 1.57
N ALA A 48 -13.76 1.33 2.16
CA ALA A 48 -14.29 1.89 3.41
C ALA A 48 -13.25 1.88 4.55
N ASP A 49 -12.47 0.81 4.68
CA ASP A 49 -11.44 0.70 5.72
C ASP A 49 -10.26 1.65 5.49
N TRP A 50 -9.90 1.89 4.24
CA TRP A 50 -8.89 2.88 3.88
C TRP A 50 -9.37 4.30 4.21
N LEU A 51 -10.61 4.64 3.83
CA LEU A 51 -11.21 5.93 4.18
C LEU A 51 -11.31 6.13 5.69
N ARG A 52 -11.69 5.09 6.45
CA ARG A 52 -11.75 5.16 7.91
C ARG A 52 -10.38 5.47 8.51
N THR A 53 -9.34 4.80 8.01
CA THR A 53 -7.97 4.94 8.50
C THR A 53 -7.36 6.30 8.17
N HIS A 54 -7.56 6.77 6.93
CA HIS A 54 -6.85 7.94 6.42
C HIS A 54 -7.67 9.23 6.47
N VAL A 55 -8.99 9.16 6.32
CA VAL A 55 -9.88 10.33 6.26
C VAL A 55 -10.58 10.57 7.59
N ALA A 56 -11.18 9.53 8.18
CA ALA A 56 -11.92 9.67 9.44
C ALA A 56 -11.00 9.64 10.69
N GLY A 57 -9.80 9.07 10.57
CA GLY A 57 -8.82 8.92 11.66
C GLY A 57 -7.98 10.16 11.96
N GLY A 58 -8.11 11.25 11.19
CA GLY A 58 -7.36 12.51 11.36
C GLY A 58 -7.75 13.37 12.57
N GLY A 59 -8.37 12.79 13.59
CA GLY A 59 -8.78 13.46 14.83
C GLY A 59 -7.59 13.64 15.78
N GLY A 60 -6.77 14.66 15.55
CA GLY A 60 -5.62 14.94 16.40
C GLY A 60 -4.97 16.29 16.16
N GLY A 61 -5.75 17.36 16.03
CA GLY A 61 -5.22 18.73 16.00
C GLY A 61 -5.98 19.69 15.09
N GLY A 62 -7.04 20.31 15.61
CA GLY A 62 -7.43 21.69 15.29
C GLY A 62 -7.84 22.10 13.87
N GLY A 63 -7.78 21.23 12.86
CA GLY A 63 -8.17 21.57 11.48
C GLY A 63 -9.39 20.78 11.03
N ARG A 64 -10.55 21.43 10.90
CA ARG A 64 -11.67 20.88 10.10
C ARG A 64 -11.20 20.83 8.65
N THR A 65 -10.69 19.69 8.19
CA THR A 65 -10.51 19.45 6.77
C THR A 65 -11.88 19.15 6.18
N ASP A 66 -12.37 20.02 5.29
CA ASP A 66 -13.56 19.78 4.47
C ASP A 66 -13.24 18.67 3.44
N ALA A 67 -13.15 17.44 3.94
CA ALA A 67 -12.87 16.25 3.16
C ALA A 67 -14.19 15.52 2.85
N HIS A 68 -14.50 15.39 1.57
CA HIS A 68 -15.60 14.57 1.08
C HIS A 68 -15.08 13.16 0.81
N ALA A 69 -15.71 12.14 1.40
CA ALA A 69 -15.32 10.75 1.20
C ALA A 69 -16.38 10.00 0.38
N LEU A 70 -15.95 9.22 -0.61
CA LEU A 70 -16.79 8.32 -1.39
C LEU A 70 -16.20 6.91 -1.35
N THR A 71 -16.99 5.97 -0.85
CA THR A 71 -16.59 4.56 -0.82
C THR A 71 -16.54 4.00 -2.24
N CYS A 72 -15.41 3.42 -2.61
CA CYS A 72 -15.17 2.77 -3.89
C CYS A 72 -14.26 1.55 -3.66
N GLU A 73 -14.85 0.36 -3.68
CA GLU A 73 -14.12 -0.87 -3.37
C GLU A 73 -13.23 -1.34 -4.53
N SER A 74 -13.62 -1.01 -5.76
CA SER A 74 -12.91 -1.42 -6.98
C SER A 74 -13.02 -0.36 -8.07
N ILE A 75 -12.00 -0.25 -8.93
CA ILE A 75 -12.06 0.58 -10.15
C ILE A 75 -13.20 0.17 -11.09
N GLN A 76 -13.72 -1.06 -10.96
CA GLN A 76 -14.85 -1.57 -11.73
C GLN A 76 -16.21 -1.21 -11.14
N SER A 77 -16.24 -0.62 -9.94
CA SER A 77 -17.50 -0.20 -9.34
C SER A 77 -18.03 1.06 -10.03
N ASP A 78 -19.35 1.22 -10.08
CA ASP A 78 -19.99 2.43 -10.62
C ASP A 78 -19.48 3.72 -9.94
N ALA A 79 -19.04 3.60 -8.68
CA ALA A 79 -18.45 4.70 -7.91
C ALA A 79 -17.11 5.19 -8.49
N ALA A 80 -16.39 4.39 -9.28
CA ALA A 80 -15.19 4.83 -9.99
C ALA A 80 -15.50 5.89 -11.04
N GLY A 81 -16.71 5.89 -11.62
CA GLY A 81 -17.18 6.94 -12.52
C GLY A 81 -17.20 8.33 -11.88
N ALA A 82 -17.27 8.43 -10.55
CA ALA A 82 -17.17 9.69 -9.83
C ALA A 82 -15.80 10.37 -9.98
N ILE A 83 -14.73 9.59 -10.19
CA ILE A 83 -13.39 10.12 -10.46
C ILE A 83 -13.37 10.84 -11.80
N LEU A 84 -13.91 10.19 -12.84
CA LEU A 84 -14.04 10.79 -14.16
C LEU A 84 -14.98 12.01 -14.14
N ALA A 85 -16.09 11.93 -13.41
CA ALA A 85 -16.99 13.07 -13.23
C ALA A 85 -16.29 14.26 -12.55
N TRP A 86 -15.47 14.00 -11.53
CA TRP A 86 -14.66 15.03 -10.88
C TRP A 86 -13.61 15.61 -11.81
N LEU A 87 -12.91 14.77 -12.58
CA LEU A 87 -11.89 15.18 -13.55
C LEU A 87 -12.50 16.03 -14.68
N ARG A 88 -13.72 15.71 -15.13
CA ARG A 88 -14.43 16.45 -16.20
C ARG A 88 -15.06 17.76 -15.72
N SER A 89 -15.36 17.89 -14.42
CA SER A 89 -16.00 19.10 -13.92
C SER A 89 -15.08 20.32 -14.03
N ARG A 90 -15.60 21.41 -14.61
CA ARG A 90 -14.91 22.71 -14.66
C ARG A 90 -15.07 23.51 -13.36
N ASP A 91 -16.18 23.28 -12.64
CA ASP A 91 -16.48 23.92 -11.36
C ASP A 91 -16.31 22.90 -10.23
N ARG A 92 -15.05 22.67 -9.84
CA ARG A 92 -14.72 21.68 -8.80
C ARG A 92 -14.69 22.37 -7.45
N ARG A 93 -15.61 21.95 -6.59
CA ARG A 93 -15.57 22.32 -5.16
C ARG A 93 -14.32 21.78 -4.46
N ALA A 94 -13.87 20.59 -4.86
CA ALA A 94 -12.63 20.00 -4.35
C ALA A 94 -11.46 20.25 -5.29
N THR A 95 -10.34 20.72 -4.74
CA THR A 95 -9.12 21.06 -5.51
C THR A 95 -8.12 19.91 -5.58
N LEU A 96 -8.28 18.91 -4.71
CA LEU A 96 -7.50 17.69 -4.65
C LEU A 96 -8.44 16.49 -4.62
N LEU A 97 -8.14 15.49 -5.43
CA LEU A 97 -8.77 14.17 -5.39
C LEU A 97 -7.71 13.14 -5.03
N TRP A 98 -7.88 12.43 -3.93
CA TRP A 98 -7.06 11.28 -3.60
C TRP A 98 -7.89 10.00 -3.73
N ALA A 99 -7.51 9.16 -4.69
CA ALA A 99 -8.16 7.88 -4.91
C ALA A 99 -7.22 6.72 -4.51
N ASN A 100 -7.77 5.74 -3.79
CA ASN A 100 -7.19 4.42 -3.61
C ASN A 100 -8.15 3.40 -4.23
N LEU A 101 -7.82 2.91 -5.42
CA LEU A 101 -8.66 1.96 -6.13
C LEU A 101 -8.02 0.60 -6.09
N SER A 102 -8.74 -0.40 -5.58
CA SER A 102 -8.28 -1.78 -5.68
C SER A 102 -8.71 -2.38 -7.01
N ILE A 103 -7.80 -3.08 -7.66
CA ILE A 103 -8.11 -3.84 -8.86
C ILE A 103 -8.15 -5.29 -8.40
N ARG A 104 -9.36 -5.76 -8.08
CA ARG A 104 -9.56 -7.16 -7.67
C ARG A 104 -9.68 -8.02 -8.92
N ILE A 105 -8.90 -9.09 -8.92
CA ILE A 105 -9.02 -10.18 -9.87
C ILE A 105 -9.68 -11.30 -9.08
N ASP A 106 -11.00 -11.37 -9.13
CA ASP A 106 -11.69 -12.48 -8.52
C ASP A 106 -11.35 -13.74 -9.33
N GLY A 107 -10.54 -14.63 -8.75
CA GLY A 107 -10.08 -15.86 -9.40
C GLY A 107 -11.20 -16.82 -9.82
N ASN A 108 -12.45 -16.50 -9.47
CA ASN A 108 -13.65 -17.24 -9.84
C ASN A 108 -14.11 -16.95 -11.28
N ASP A 109 -13.70 -15.81 -11.87
CA ASP A 109 -14.13 -15.43 -13.23
C ASP A 109 -13.22 -16.00 -14.34
N GLY A 110 -12.18 -16.76 -13.99
CA GLY A 110 -11.25 -17.34 -14.97
C GLY A 110 -10.50 -16.30 -15.81
N LEU A 111 -10.53 -15.02 -15.40
CA LEU A 111 -9.85 -13.95 -16.11
C LEU A 111 -8.35 -14.12 -15.92
N SER A 112 -7.64 -14.35 -17.04
CA SER A 112 -6.19 -14.38 -17.03
C SER A 112 -5.63 -13.03 -16.58
N ARG A 113 -4.43 -13.06 -16.01
CA ARG A 113 -3.65 -11.87 -15.66
C ARG A 113 -3.66 -10.82 -16.78
N ASP A 114 -3.52 -11.26 -18.02
CA ASP A 114 -3.52 -10.40 -19.22
C ASP A 114 -4.84 -9.64 -19.44
N VAL A 115 -5.98 -10.21 -19.05
CA VAL A 115 -7.27 -9.50 -19.14
C VAL A 115 -7.31 -8.39 -18.09
N CYS A 116 -6.77 -8.65 -16.91
CA CYS A 116 -6.75 -7.69 -15.82
C CYS A 116 -5.79 -6.53 -16.12
N GLU A 117 -4.60 -6.83 -16.64
CA GLU A 117 -3.65 -5.81 -17.12
C GLU A 117 -4.31 -4.91 -18.18
N ARG A 118 -5.01 -5.49 -19.16
CA ARG A 118 -5.78 -4.71 -20.15
C ARG A 118 -6.89 -3.87 -19.54
N LYS A 119 -7.57 -4.35 -18.49
CA LYS A 119 -8.58 -3.53 -17.77
C LYS A 119 -7.92 -2.35 -17.06
N VAL A 120 -6.74 -2.55 -16.46
CA VAL A 120 -5.97 -1.45 -15.85
C VAL A 120 -5.58 -0.44 -16.92
N GLU A 121 -4.98 -0.89 -18.02
CA GLU A 121 -4.58 -0.05 -19.14
C GLU A 121 -5.75 0.72 -19.73
N SER A 122 -6.92 0.08 -19.89
CA SER A 122 -8.15 0.72 -20.35
C SER A 122 -8.59 1.83 -19.40
N ALA A 123 -8.61 1.56 -18.09
CA ALA A 123 -9.03 2.55 -17.11
C ALA A 123 -8.04 3.72 -16.99
N VAL A 124 -6.73 3.44 -17.09
CA VAL A 124 -5.68 4.47 -17.11
C VAL A 124 -5.78 5.31 -18.38
N SER A 125 -5.98 4.68 -19.54
CA SER A 125 -6.19 5.40 -20.81
C SER A 125 -7.42 6.29 -20.73
N GLU A 126 -8.55 5.78 -20.23
CA GLU A 126 -9.76 6.58 -20.05
C GLU A 126 -9.53 7.76 -19.10
N LEU A 127 -8.79 7.55 -18.00
CA LEU A 127 -8.41 8.65 -17.12
C LEU A 127 -7.61 9.70 -17.90
N ILE A 128 -6.53 9.29 -18.56
CA ILE A 128 -5.61 10.18 -19.29
C ILE A 128 -6.34 10.98 -20.37
N ASP A 129 -7.16 10.32 -21.19
CA ASP A 129 -7.90 10.95 -22.29
C ASP A 129 -8.91 12.00 -21.82
N ASN A 130 -9.31 11.94 -20.55
CA ASN A 130 -10.31 12.83 -19.96
C ASN A 130 -9.70 13.87 -19.00
N ILE A 131 -8.38 13.92 -18.83
CA ILE A 131 -7.72 14.91 -17.98
C ILE A 131 -7.75 16.28 -18.67
N PRO A 132 -8.33 17.32 -18.04
CA PRO A 132 -8.17 18.69 -18.54
C PRO A 132 -6.73 19.17 -18.41
N ASN A 133 -6.26 19.99 -19.35
CA ASN A 133 -4.88 20.49 -19.42
C ASN A 133 -4.36 21.21 -18.15
N ASN A 134 -5.26 21.66 -17.28
CA ASN A 134 -4.93 22.36 -16.04
C ASN A 134 -4.89 21.44 -14.80
N VAL A 135 -4.95 20.12 -15.00
CA VAL A 135 -4.95 19.11 -13.94
C VAL A 135 -3.68 18.29 -14.03
N VAL A 136 -3.06 18.12 -12.88
CA VAL A 136 -1.92 17.22 -12.68
C VAL A 136 -2.45 15.93 -12.08
N LEU A 137 -2.08 14.80 -12.68
CA LEU A 137 -2.41 13.47 -12.20
C LEU A 137 -1.13 12.73 -11.81
N LEU A 138 -1.10 12.22 -10.58
CA LEU A 138 -0.11 11.25 -10.12
C LEU A 138 -0.81 9.90 -9.98
N LEU A 139 -0.39 8.93 -10.79
CA LEU A 139 -0.83 7.54 -10.71
C LEU A 139 0.26 6.72 -10.05
N VAL A 140 -0.12 5.93 -9.04
CA VAL A 140 0.80 5.06 -8.31
C VAL A 140 0.24 3.64 -8.36
N PHE A 141 1.03 2.71 -8.88
CA PHE A 141 0.67 1.31 -9.01
C PHE A 141 1.58 0.45 -8.17
N GLN A 142 0.98 -0.40 -7.34
CA GLN A 142 1.70 -1.42 -6.61
C GLN A 142 1.08 -2.78 -6.92
N ARG A 143 1.84 -3.62 -7.62
CA ARG A 143 1.40 -4.96 -8.04
C ARG A 143 1.43 -5.92 -6.86
N ASP A 144 0.50 -6.87 -6.82
CA ASP A 144 0.44 -8.00 -5.87
C ASP A 144 0.57 -7.69 -4.36
N PHE A 145 0.54 -6.43 -3.92
CA PHE A 145 0.76 -6.08 -2.51
C PHE A 145 -0.20 -6.78 -1.56
N LYS A 146 -1.51 -6.77 -1.89
CA LYS A 146 -2.53 -7.45 -1.07
C LYS A 146 -2.32 -8.97 -1.04
N ARG A 147 -1.91 -9.57 -2.16
CA ARG A 147 -1.63 -11.01 -2.27
C ARG A 147 -0.40 -11.37 -1.43
N ALA A 148 0.69 -10.64 -1.57
CA ALA A 148 1.91 -10.81 -0.78
C ALA A 148 1.62 -10.64 0.72
N SER A 149 0.82 -9.65 1.10
CA SER A 149 0.42 -9.43 2.49
C SER A 149 -0.43 -10.58 3.05
N ALA A 150 -1.36 -11.13 2.25
CA ALA A 150 -2.18 -12.28 2.67
C ALA A 150 -1.32 -13.55 2.83
N LEU A 151 -0.47 -13.85 1.85
CA LEU A 151 0.46 -14.98 1.90
C LEU A 151 1.45 -14.85 3.07
N PHE A 152 1.87 -13.64 3.42
CA PHE A 152 2.71 -13.40 4.60
C PHE A 152 2.02 -13.79 5.91
N GLU A 153 0.75 -13.42 6.09
CA GLU A 153 -0.02 -13.80 7.28
C GLU A 153 -0.28 -15.32 7.30
N GLU A 154 -0.61 -15.92 6.15
CA GLU A 154 -0.72 -17.38 6.04
C GLU A 154 0.58 -18.09 6.39
N ARG A 155 1.72 -17.58 5.92
CA ARG A 155 3.06 -18.12 6.23
C ARG A 155 3.34 -18.09 7.72
N LYS A 156 3.04 -16.98 8.37
CA LYS A 156 3.19 -16.81 9.82
C LYS A 156 2.34 -17.82 10.60
N VAL A 157 1.12 -18.10 10.15
CA VAL A 157 0.25 -19.11 10.76
C VAL A 157 0.75 -20.53 10.47
N GLY A 158 1.16 -20.83 9.23
CA GLY A 158 1.62 -22.15 8.81
C GLY A 158 2.97 -22.56 9.41
N MET A 159 3.81 -21.60 9.80
CA MET A 159 5.05 -21.86 10.54
C MET A 159 4.82 -22.20 12.03
N ASN A 160 3.59 -22.07 12.53
CA ASN A 160 3.25 -22.48 13.88
C ASN A 160 3.24 -24.03 13.95
N PRO A 161 3.99 -24.67 14.88
CA PRO A 161 4.01 -26.13 14.99
C PRO A 161 2.66 -26.74 15.38
N ARG A 162 1.68 -25.92 15.81
CA ARG A 162 0.30 -26.34 16.11
C ARG A 162 -0.66 -26.19 14.93
N CYS A 163 -0.22 -25.66 13.79
CA CYS A 163 -1.07 -25.48 12.62
C CYS A 163 -1.37 -26.85 11.97
N THR A 164 -2.63 -27.06 11.58
CA THR A 164 -3.07 -28.27 10.88
C THR A 164 -2.79 -28.23 9.38
N LEU A 165 -2.50 -27.06 8.83
CA LEU A 165 -2.18 -26.85 7.41
C LEU A 165 -0.71 -26.42 7.30
N PRO A 166 0.20 -27.32 6.91
CA PRO A 166 1.61 -26.98 6.82
C PRO A 166 1.86 -26.01 5.68
N TRP A 167 2.83 -25.11 5.89
CA TRP A 167 3.37 -24.28 4.82
C TRP A 167 4.20 -25.15 3.87
N THR A 168 3.89 -25.12 2.57
CA THR A 168 4.53 -25.97 1.55
C THR A 168 5.51 -25.18 0.69
N ASP A 169 6.43 -25.87 0.02
CA ASP A 169 7.39 -25.24 -0.91
C ASP A 169 6.67 -24.49 -2.04
N ALA A 170 5.57 -25.04 -2.57
CA ALA A 170 4.75 -24.37 -3.58
C ALA A 170 4.17 -23.03 -3.09
N LYS A 171 3.77 -22.94 -1.81
CA LYS A 171 3.32 -21.67 -1.21
C LYS A 171 4.48 -20.71 -0.96
N GLU A 172 5.67 -21.22 -0.64
CA GLU A 172 6.88 -20.39 -0.51
C GLU A 172 7.28 -19.78 -1.86
N ASP A 173 7.21 -20.55 -2.95
CA ASP A 173 7.46 -20.07 -4.31
C ASP A 173 6.42 -19.00 -4.71
N GLU A 174 5.14 -19.25 -4.44
CA GLU A 174 4.06 -18.28 -4.68
C GLU A 174 4.28 -16.98 -3.88
N PHE A 175 4.66 -17.09 -2.62
CA PHE A 175 4.98 -15.94 -1.78
C PHE A 175 6.21 -15.19 -2.28
N ALA A 176 7.25 -15.89 -2.72
CA ALA A 176 8.46 -15.28 -3.28
C ALA A 176 8.15 -14.49 -4.55
N GLU A 177 7.32 -15.05 -5.44
CA GLU A 177 6.86 -14.38 -6.65
C GLU A 177 6.04 -13.12 -6.31
N ALA A 178 5.01 -13.25 -5.47
CA ALA A 178 4.16 -12.12 -5.09
C ALA A 178 4.96 -11.01 -4.40
N ARG A 179 5.94 -11.38 -3.56
CA ARG A 179 6.83 -10.44 -2.89
C ARG A 179 7.75 -9.70 -3.86
N GLU A 180 8.30 -10.37 -4.86
CA GLU A 180 9.14 -9.72 -5.86
C GLU A 180 8.30 -8.77 -6.74
N ASN A 181 7.08 -9.18 -7.10
CA ASN A 181 6.14 -8.33 -7.85
C ASN A 181 5.74 -7.07 -7.09
N CYS A 182 5.58 -7.14 -5.75
CA CYS A 182 5.18 -5.98 -4.94
C CYS A 182 6.34 -5.09 -4.48
N ARG A 183 7.59 -5.49 -4.76
CA ARG A 183 8.79 -4.76 -4.37
C ARG A 183 8.92 -3.43 -5.10
N TRP A 184 8.42 -3.39 -6.33
CA TRP A 184 8.50 -2.22 -7.20
C TRP A 184 7.14 -1.52 -7.23
N CYS A 185 7.20 -0.19 -7.14
CA CYS A 185 6.04 0.67 -7.29
C CYS A 185 6.27 1.54 -8.52
N ASP A 186 5.33 1.50 -9.45
CA ASP A 186 5.38 2.35 -10.63
C ASP A 186 4.65 3.66 -10.31
N ALA A 187 5.28 4.79 -10.62
CA ALA A 187 4.68 6.10 -10.46
C ALA A 187 4.70 6.83 -11.80
N LEU A 188 3.53 7.24 -12.29
CA LEU A 188 3.36 8.00 -13.52
C LEU A 188 2.82 9.38 -13.19
N TRP A 189 3.52 10.39 -13.68
CA TRP A 189 3.10 11.79 -13.58
C TRP A 189 2.60 12.26 -14.94
N VAL A 190 1.35 12.72 -14.98
CA VAL A 190 0.70 13.24 -16.20
C VAL A 190 0.26 14.68 -15.94
N GLY A 191 0.76 15.60 -16.76
CA GLY A 191 0.36 17.01 -16.73
C GLY A 191 1.09 17.79 -17.81
N SER A 192 0.43 18.79 -18.37
CA SER A 192 1.07 19.78 -19.25
C SER A 192 1.54 20.98 -18.44
N CYS A 193 2.79 21.38 -18.68
CA CYS A 193 3.35 22.67 -18.24
C CYS A 193 2.62 23.83 -18.93
#